data_AF-A0A820AE21-F1
#
_entry.id   AF-A0A820AE21-F1
#
_cell.length_a   1.000
_cell.length_b   1.000
_cell.length_c   1.000
_cell.angle_alpha   90.00
_cell.angle_beta   90.00
_cell.angle_gamma   90.00
#
_symmetry.space_group_name_H-M   'P 1'
#
loop_
_entity.id
_entity.type
_entity.pdbx_description
1 polymer ?
#
loop_
_entity_poly.entity_id
_entity_poly.type
_entity_poly.pdbx_seq_one_letter_code
_entity_poly.pdbx_strand_id
1 'polypeptide(L)'
;MLFLYVTSNMICVVPFSTTYFIQYYYYLNNPSSAIATVFQFFRLLVNVSYGTSFYVYTLGTPFYRDELFKLFKRIRHRLHRHEDSTVDIHRHQVVREAGD
;
A
#
# COMPACT_ATOMS: atom_id res chain seq x y z
N MET A 1 0.03 -18.22 -13.06
CA MET A 1 0.00 -17.00 -12.21
C MET A 1 0.07 -17.32 -10.74
N LEU A 2 -0.87 -18.08 -10.16
CA LEU A 2 -0.86 -18.44 -8.73
C LEU A 2 0.46 -19.10 -8.28
N PHE A 3 0.96 -20.09 -9.03
CA PHE A 3 2.21 -20.77 -8.68
C PHE A 3 3.40 -19.83 -8.61
N LEU A 4 3.62 -19.00 -9.65
CA LEU A 4 4.70 -18.00 -9.69
C LEU A 4 4.60 -16.97 -8.55
N TYR A 5 3.38 -16.64 -8.15
CA TYR A 5 3.12 -15.76 -7.02
C TYR A 5 3.47 -16.39 -5.67
N VAL A 6 3.08 -17.65 -5.48
CA VAL A 6 3.37 -18.39 -4.24
C VAL A 6 4.88 -18.60 -4.12
N THR A 7 5.55 -18.98 -5.20
CA THR A 7 7.00 -19.18 -5.20
C THR A 7 7.75 -17.88 -4.96
N SER A 8 7.37 -16.77 -5.61
CA SER A 8 8.00 -15.46 -5.38
C SER A 8 7.81 -14.97 -3.94
N ASN A 9 6.62 -15.17 -3.35
CA ASN A 9 6.38 -14.83 -1.96
C ASN A 9 7.18 -15.70 -0.99
N MET A 10 7.28 -17.01 -1.23
CA MET A 10 8.10 -17.90 -0.40
C MET A 10 9.58 -17.49 -0.42
N ILE A 11 10.10 -17.13 -1.60
CA ILE A 11 11.50 -16.67 -1.73
C ILE A 11 11.74 -15.36 -0.97
N CYS A 12 10.75 -14.50 -0.80
CA CYS A 12 10.90 -13.23 -0.08
C CYS A 12 10.67 -13.38 1.43
N VAL A 13 9.63 -14.13 1.84
CA VAL A 13 9.18 -14.23 3.23
C VAL A 13 10.09 -15.16 4.03
N VAL A 14 10.48 -16.31 3.48
CA VAL A 14 11.32 -17.29 4.19
C VAL A 14 12.62 -16.68 4.69
N PRO A 15 13.49 -16.07 3.85
CA PRO A 15 14.76 -15.51 4.34
C PRO A 15 14.56 -14.33 5.29
N PHE A 16 13.49 -13.54 5.14
CA PHE A 16 13.14 -12.51 6.12
C PHE A 16 12.79 -13.12 7.49
N SER A 17 11.96 -14.16 7.53
CA SER A 17 11.62 -14.85 8.77
C SER A 17 12.86 -15.49 9.41
N THR A 18 13.73 -16.14 8.64
CA THR A 18 14.97 -16.73 9.17
C THR A 18 15.89 -15.67 9.77
N THR A 19 16.10 -14.55 9.07
CA THR A 19 16.95 -13.46 9.57
C THR A 19 16.36 -12.74 10.78
N TYR A 20 15.03 -12.60 10.83
CA TYR A 20 14.33 -12.10 12.01
C TYR A 20 14.57 -12.98 13.24
N PHE A 21 14.42 -14.30 13.10
CA PHE A 21 14.68 -15.23 14.19
C PHE A 21 16.15 -15.23 14.63
N ILE A 22 17.09 -15.18 13.68
CA ILE A 22 18.52 -15.09 13.99
C ILE A 22 18.80 -13.81 14.77
N GLN A 23 18.29 -12.67 14.32
CA GLN A 23 18.49 -11.39 15.01
C GLN A 23 17.88 -11.40 16.42
N TYR A 24 16.68 -11.96 16.58
CA TYR A 24 15.99 -12.02 17.86
C TYR A 24 16.65 -12.99 18.86
N TYR A 25 17.06 -14.18 18.43
CA TYR A 25 17.61 -15.19 19.34
C TYR A 25 19.11 -15.07 19.60
N TYR A 26 19.90 -14.69 18.59
CA TYR A 26 21.36 -14.70 18.70
C TYR A 26 21.98 -13.32 18.92
N TYR A 27 21.38 -12.27 18.35
CA TYR A 27 22.00 -10.94 18.29
C TYR A 27 21.30 -9.88 19.16
N LEU A 28 20.31 -10.29 19.98
CA LEU A 28 19.66 -9.40 20.95
C LEU A 28 20.66 -8.81 21.94
N ASN A 29 21.61 -9.62 22.40
CA ASN A 29 22.61 -9.24 23.40
C ASN A 29 23.97 -8.86 22.81
N ASN A 30 24.20 -9.14 21.53
CA ASN A 30 25.45 -8.82 20.82
C ASN A 30 25.12 -8.37 19.40
N PRO A 31 24.81 -7.09 19.16
CA PRO A 31 24.39 -6.63 17.85
C PRO A 31 25.53 -6.71 16.83
N SER A 32 25.31 -7.43 15.72
CA SER A 32 26.21 -7.42 14.57
C SER A 32 25.67 -6.47 13.50
N SER A 33 26.48 -5.51 13.07
CA SER A 33 26.12 -4.53 12.04
C SER A 33 25.83 -5.19 10.69
N ALA A 34 26.54 -6.27 10.34
CA ALA A 34 26.32 -7.01 9.10
C ALA A 34 24.91 -7.62 9.05
N ILE A 35 24.46 -8.22 10.15
CA ILE A 35 23.14 -8.85 10.23
C ILE A 35 22.02 -7.82 10.24
N ALA A 36 22.24 -6.67 10.89
CA ALA A 36 21.29 -5.56 10.84
C ALA A 36 21.07 -5.04 9.41
N THR A 37 22.15 -4.90 8.62
CA THR A 37 22.06 -4.48 7.21
C THR A 37 21.34 -5.53 6.35
N VAL A 38 21.66 -6.81 6.53
CA VAL A 38 20.99 -7.92 5.83
C VAL A 38 19.50 -7.98 6.17
N PHE A 39 19.14 -7.76 7.44
CA PHE A 39 17.75 -7.68 7.87
C PHE A 39 17.00 -6.51 7.23
N GLN A 40 17.62 -5.32 7.16
CA GLN A 40 17.02 -4.17 6.46
C GLN A 40 16.78 -4.46 4.98
N PHE A 41 17.71 -5.15 4.32
CA PHE A 41 17.55 -5.56 2.93
C PHE A 41 16.36 -6.52 2.74
N PHE A 42 16.27 -7.58 3.55
CA PHE A 42 15.14 -8.51 3.46
C PHE A 42 13.80 -7.85 3.83
N ARG A 43 13.81 -6.92 4.79
CA ARG A 43 12.62 -6.11 5.11
C ARG A 43 12.17 -5.29 3.91
N LEU A 44 13.08 -4.65 3.19
CA LEU A 44 12.75 -3.91 1.95
C LEU A 44 12.17 -4.87 0.90
N LEU A 45 12.82 -6.01 0.70
CA LEU A 45 12.44 -7.01 -0.30
C LEU A 45 11.01 -7.54 -0.05
N VAL A 46 10.65 -7.81 1.21
CA VAL A 46 9.29 -8.24 1.57
C VAL A 46 8.26 -7.15 1.33
N ASN A 47 8.56 -5.88 1.64
CA ASN A 47 7.64 -4.78 1.36
C ASN A 47 7.41 -4.60 -0.16
N VAL A 48 8.46 -4.73 -0.96
CA VAL A 48 8.36 -4.72 -2.42
C VAL A 48 7.56 -5.92 -2.92
N SER A 49 7.75 -7.11 -2.32
CA SER A 49 6.94 -8.31 -2.63
C SER A 49 5.45 -8.08 -2.36
N TYR A 50 5.07 -7.44 -1.26
CA TYR A 50 3.67 -7.11 -0.98
C TYR A 50 3.09 -6.11 -1.98
N GLY A 51 3.84 -5.05 -2.33
CA GLY A 51 3.39 -4.07 -3.33
C GLY A 51 3.22 -4.68 -4.72
N THR A 52 4.20 -5.47 -5.15
CA THR A 52 4.14 -6.18 -6.45
C THR A 52 3.06 -7.26 -6.47
N SER A 53 2.83 -7.94 -5.34
CA SER A 53 1.74 -8.90 -5.16
C SER A 53 0.37 -8.28 -5.46
N PHE A 54 0.11 -7.10 -4.90
CA PHE A 54 -1.11 -6.34 -5.19
C PHE A 54 -1.22 -5.99 -6.68
N TYR A 55 -0.12 -5.54 -7.29
CA TYR A 55 -0.08 -5.21 -8.71
C TYR A 55 -0.39 -6.42 -9.60
N VAL A 56 0.26 -7.56 -9.35
CA VAL A 56 0.10 -8.80 -10.11
C VAL A 56 -1.33 -9.35 -9.99
N TYR A 57 -1.92 -9.35 -8.79
CA TYR A 57 -3.29 -9.81 -8.61
C TYR A 57 -4.32 -8.88 -9.25
N THR A 58 -4.16 -7.57 -9.01
CA THR A 58 -5.18 -6.59 -9.38
C THR A 58 -5.12 -6.23 -10.86
N LEU A 59 -3.93 -6.14 -11.46
CA LEU A 59 -3.78 -5.81 -12.88
C LEU A 59 -3.60 -7.04 -13.77
N GLY A 60 -3.04 -8.13 -13.23
CA GLY A 60 -2.90 -9.39 -13.96
C GLY A 60 -4.21 -10.16 -14.11
N THR A 61 -5.23 -9.83 -13.30
CA THR A 61 -6.56 -10.42 -13.42
C THR A 61 -7.56 -9.39 -13.94
N PRO A 62 -8.15 -9.57 -15.13
CA PRO A 62 -9.01 -8.58 -15.76
C PRO A 62 -10.24 -8.22 -14.91
N PHE A 63 -10.78 -9.19 -14.16
CA PHE A 63 -11.91 -8.97 -13.25
C PHE A 63 -11.59 -7.95 -12.15
N TYR A 64 -10.50 -8.15 -11.42
CA TYR A 64 -10.09 -7.25 -10.33
C TYR A 64 -9.71 -5.86 -10.83
N ARG A 65 -9.14 -5.78 -12.04
CA ARG A 65 -8.80 -4.51 -12.69
C ARG A 65 -10.04 -3.66 -12.93
N ASP A 66 -11.09 -4.24 -13.50
CA ASP A 66 -12.34 -3.53 -13.79
C ASP A 66 -13.04 -3.04 -12.52
N GLU A 67 -13.01 -3.84 -11.46
CA GLU A 67 -13.57 -3.47 -10.17
C GLU A 67 -12.80 -2.32 -9.51
N LEU A 68 -11.47 -2.32 -9.62
CA LEU A 68 -10.61 -1.23 -9.17
C LEU A 68 -10.92 0.07 -9.92
N PHE A 69 -11.04 0.03 -11.25
CA PHE A 69 -11.40 1.21 -12.04
C PHE A 69 -12.78 1.78 -11.67
N LYS A 70 -13.77 0.92 -11.44
CA LYS A 70 -15.10 1.32 -10.97
C LYS A 70 -15.03 1.97 -9.58
N LEU A 71 -14.18 1.46 -8.69
CA LEU A 71 -13.95 2.04 -7.38
C LEU A 71 -13.32 3.44 -7.48
N PHE A 72 -12.25 3.59 -8.26
CA PHE A 72 -11.60 4.89 -8.48
C PHE A 72 -12.56 5.92 -9.08
N LYS A 73 -13.38 5.52 -10.06
CA LYS A 73 -14.39 6.41 -10.66
C LYS A 73 -15.41 6.87 -9.60
N ARG A 74 -15.87 5.98 -8.72
CA ARG A 74 -16.79 6.33 -7.62
C ARG A 74 -16.14 7.27 -6.61
N ILE A 75 -14.90 7.02 -6.22
CA ILE A 75 -14.16 7.88 -5.27
C ILE A 75 -13.98 9.28 -5.87
N ARG A 76 -13.49 9.37 -7.12
CA ARG A 76 -13.32 10.64 -7.82
C ARG A 76 -14.63 11.42 -7.90
N HIS A 77 -15.73 10.74 -8.22
CA HIS A 77 -17.04 11.38 -8.31
C HIS A 77 -17.56 11.88 -6.96
N ARG A 78 -17.26 11.17 -5.85
CA ARG A 78 -17.59 11.64 -4.50
C ARG A 78 -16.74 12.83 -4.09
N LEU A 79 -15.44 12.80 -4.39
CA LEU A 79 -14.53 13.91 -4.09
C LEU A 79 -14.98 15.19 -4.80
N HIS A 80 -15.29 15.09 -6.09
CA HIS A 80 -15.74 16.24 -6.89
C HIS A 80 -17.09 16.81 -6.39
N ARG A 81 -18.06 15.96 -6.05
CA ARG A 81 -19.33 16.43 -5.46
C ARG A 81 -19.14 17.12 -4.12
N HIS A 82 -18.19 16.65 -3.31
CA HIS A 82 -17.92 17.24 -2.01
C HIS A 82 -17.30 18.64 -2.19
N GLU A 83 -16.42 18.79 -3.18
CA GLU A 83 -15.82 20.07 -3.56
C GLU A 83 -16.88 21.06 -4.08
N ASP A 84 -17.75 20.63 -5.00
CA ASP A 84 -18.85 21.45 -5.53
C ASP A 84 -19.82 21.90 -4.42
N SER A 85 -20.13 21.00 -3.47
CA SER A 85 -21.01 21.31 -2.32
C SER A 85 -20.38 22.36 -1.39
N THR A 86 -19.07 22.30 -1.15
CA THR A 86 -18.37 23.33 -0.36
C THR A 86 -18.32 24.69 -1.05
N VAL A 87 -18.17 24.73 -2.37
CA VAL A 87 -18.17 25.98 -3.13
C VAL A 87 -19.55 26.64 -3.11
N ASP A 88 -20.62 25.86 -3.27
CA ASP A 88 -22.00 26.38 -3.24
C ASP A 88 -22.40 26.91 -1.86
N ILE A 89 -22.02 26.22 -0.78
CA ILE A 89 -22.27 26.69 0.60
C ILE A 89 -21.55 28.03 0.85
N HIS A 90 -20.29 28.14 0.42
CA HIS A 90 -19.51 29.36 0.62
C HIS A 90 -20.07 30.54 -0.21
N ARG A 91 -20.50 30.29 -1.44
CA ARG A 91 -21.15 31.29 -2.29
C ARG A 91 -22.47 31.80 -1.70
N HIS A 92 -23.27 30.91 -1.12
CA HIS A 92 -24.53 31.29 -0.45
C HIS A 92 -24.31 32.08 0.85
N GLN A 93 -23.22 31.85 1.57
CA GLN A 93 -22.84 32.66 2.75
C GLN A 93 -22.39 34.07 2.37
N VAL A 94 -21.50 34.21 1.38
CA VAL A 94 -20.98 35.52 0.95
C VAL A 94 -22.09 36.42 0.38
N VAL A 95 -23.05 35.85 -0.36
CA VAL A 95 -24.20 36.60 -0.88
C VAL A 95 -25.15 37.05 0.24
N ARG A 96 -25.24 36.31 1.35
CA ARG A 96 -26.04 36.71 2.51
C ARG A 96 -25.37 37.81 3.33
N GLU A 97 -24.05 37.80 3.44
CA GLU A 97 -23.29 38.82 4.19
C GLU A 97 -23.10 40.14 3.42
N ALA A 98 -23.17 40.12 2.09
CA ALA A 98 -23.06 41.32 1.25
C ALA A 98 -24.40 42.02 0.96
N GLY A 99 -25.52 41.45 1.45
CA GLY A 99 -26.87 41.97 1.25
C GLY A 99 -27.47 42.71 2.46
N ASP A 100 -26.74 42.77 3.58
CA ASP A 100 -27.05 43.57 4.78
C ASP A 100 -26.13 44.80 4.85
#